data_AF-A0AAU2BLS5-F1
#
_entry.id   AF-A0AAU2BLS5-F1
#
_cell.length_a   1.000
_cell.length_b   1.000
_cell.length_c   1.000
_cell.angle_alpha   90.00
_cell.angle_beta   90.00
_cell.angle_gamma   90.00
#
_symmetry.space_group_name_H-M   'P 1'
#
loop_
_entity.id
_entity.type
_entity.pdbx_description
1 polymer ?
#
loop_
_entity_poly.entity_id
_entity_poly.type
_entity_poly.pdbx_seq_one_letter_code
_entity_poly.pdbx_strand_id
1 'polypeptide(L)'
;MITVFGTGTGAPLSPDPALSSAAVAVGGRRHLDAAEALLAPGAERVVLGPLAPALDAVERYIEKGRDVAVLASGDPGFFGIVRALAERFGPAALDVRPGVSSVATAFARAGLPWDDAAVVSAHGRDLRTAVNVCRAYPKTAVLTGPGAGPAELGAELTHCGADRVLVVASRLGDPEHESLERVTPSEAAARDWGDAVSVILCLDEKRALASVRTLAGPGRPPARWALDESEFAHRDSMITKFEVRALALARLGPRPGDLVWDVGAGSGSVAVECARFGAAAVAVEKTVDGVARIRDNAAAHGVDVRVVHGAAPTVLSDLADPDAVFIGGGGRELTAIVTACARRTRRSVVVSVAAVDRVGAVRDALGAAGFVSDGVLLQSSRLAPLPGDVSRLAAANPVFLVWGVRPDTQGATSLDFLERRSS
;
A
#
# COMPACT_ATOMS: atom_id res chain seq x y z
N MET A 1 28.31 6.85 23.22
CA MET A 1 27.00 7.27 22.66
C MET A 1 26.95 6.87 21.18
N ILE A 2 25.77 6.63 20.58
CA ILE A 2 25.66 6.37 19.12
C ILE A 2 25.13 7.63 18.45
N THR A 3 25.95 8.28 17.63
CA THR A 3 25.48 9.41 16.80
C THR A 3 25.21 8.92 15.39
N VAL A 4 23.99 9.11 14.90
CA VAL A 4 23.54 8.64 13.58
C VAL A 4 23.38 9.82 12.64
N PHE A 5 24.16 9.87 11.57
CA PHE A 5 24.16 10.94 10.59
C PHE A 5 23.46 10.53 9.30
N GLY A 6 22.45 11.30 8.91
CA GLY A 6 21.90 11.28 7.56
C GLY A 6 22.82 12.02 6.60
N THR A 7 23.36 11.32 5.61
CA THR A 7 24.22 11.94 4.58
C THR A 7 23.42 12.58 3.44
N GLY A 8 22.09 12.56 3.52
CA GLY A 8 21.22 13.00 2.43
C GLY A 8 21.45 12.20 1.14
N THR A 9 21.18 12.80 -0.01
CA THR A 9 21.35 12.15 -1.32
C THR A 9 22.76 12.33 -1.91
N GLY A 10 23.52 13.33 -1.48
CA GLY A 10 24.88 13.56 -2.01
C GLY A 10 25.53 14.88 -1.61
N ALA A 11 24.89 15.67 -0.75
CA ALA A 11 25.50 16.88 -0.20
C ALA A 11 26.70 16.51 0.70
N PRO A 12 27.78 17.30 0.70
CA PRO A 12 28.89 17.11 1.63
C PRO A 12 28.38 17.12 3.08
N LEU A 13 28.94 16.23 3.90
CA LEU A 13 28.67 16.24 5.33
C LEU A 13 29.20 17.54 5.93
N SER A 14 28.37 18.17 6.77
CA SER A 14 28.82 19.32 7.55
C SER A 14 29.72 18.84 8.69
N PRO A 15 30.77 19.60 9.05
CA PRO A 15 31.56 19.30 10.24
C PRO A 15 30.66 19.22 11.47
N ASP A 16 30.79 18.14 12.24
CA ASP A 16 30.06 17.92 13.49
C ASP A 16 31.03 17.43 14.56
N PRO A 17 31.02 17.99 15.78
CA PRO A 17 31.89 17.55 16.87
C PRO A 17 31.79 16.06 17.18
N ALA A 18 30.60 15.45 17.07
CA ALA A 18 30.41 14.04 17.33
C ALA A 18 30.98 13.15 16.22
N LEU A 19 31.13 13.68 14.99
CA LEU A 19 31.80 12.98 13.89
C LEU A 19 33.33 13.08 14.05
N SER A 20 33.85 14.24 14.46
CA SER A 20 35.28 14.47 14.63
C SER A 20 35.86 13.90 15.93
N SER A 21 35.04 13.57 16.92
CA SER A 21 35.44 12.85 18.13
C SER A 21 35.17 11.34 18.10
N ALA A 22 34.47 10.83 17.08
CA ALA A 22 34.09 9.43 16.99
C ALA A 22 35.33 8.52 16.91
N ALA A 23 35.35 7.48 17.76
CA ALA A 23 36.40 6.47 17.74
C ALA A 23 36.25 5.50 16.55
N VAL A 24 35.02 5.33 16.08
CA VAL A 24 34.68 4.48 14.94
C VAL A 24 33.56 5.11 14.11
N ALA A 25 33.69 5.02 12.79
CA ALA A 25 32.66 5.35 11.83
C ALA A 25 32.17 4.09 11.13
N VAL A 26 30.86 3.88 11.14
CA VAL A 26 30.18 2.72 10.55
C VAL A 26 29.28 3.21 9.43
N GLY A 27 29.49 2.75 8.20
CA GLY A 27 28.86 3.36 7.03
C GLY A 27 28.99 2.52 5.77
N GLY A 28 28.13 2.74 4.78
CA GLY A 28 28.44 2.29 3.42
C GLY A 28 29.73 2.96 2.90
N ARG A 29 30.51 2.28 2.06
CA ARG A 29 31.83 2.74 1.60
C ARG A 29 31.83 4.20 1.12
N ARG A 30 30.89 4.55 0.23
CA ARG A 30 30.70 5.91 -0.28
C ARG A 30 30.55 6.97 0.83
N HIS A 31 29.85 6.66 1.91
CA HIS A 31 29.65 7.60 3.01
C HIS A 31 30.90 7.77 3.88
N LEU A 32 31.62 6.67 4.11
CA LEU A 32 32.88 6.68 4.85
C LEU A 32 33.95 7.48 4.11
N ASP A 33 34.03 7.31 2.79
CA ASP A 33 34.95 8.07 1.94
C ASP A 33 34.61 9.57 1.97
N ALA A 34 33.33 9.92 1.87
CA ALA A 34 32.87 11.31 1.96
C ALA A 34 33.09 11.95 3.35
N ALA A 35 33.15 11.14 4.41
CA ALA A 35 33.39 11.60 5.78
C ALA A 35 34.87 11.63 6.16
N GLU A 36 35.78 11.08 5.35
CA GLU A 36 37.18 10.82 5.75
C GLU A 36 37.90 12.06 6.29
N ALA A 37 37.72 13.22 5.65
CA ALA A 37 38.33 14.48 6.08
C ALA A 37 37.74 15.06 7.38
N LEU A 38 36.60 14.54 7.84
CA LEU A 38 35.89 15.01 9.04
C LEU A 38 36.08 14.09 10.25
N LEU A 39 36.60 12.88 10.05
CA LEU A 39 36.83 11.91 11.10
C LEU A 39 38.07 12.25 11.94
N ALA A 40 38.08 11.76 13.18
CA ALA A 40 39.26 11.86 14.04
C ALA A 40 40.48 11.17 13.36
N PRO A 41 41.69 11.72 13.49
CA PRO A 41 42.91 11.04 13.07
C PRO A 41 43.01 9.65 13.73
N GLY A 42 43.01 8.58 12.92
CA GLY A 42 43.05 7.20 13.41
C GLY A 42 41.69 6.60 13.79
N ALA A 43 40.57 7.26 13.48
CA ALA A 43 39.24 6.67 13.63
C ALA A 43 39.12 5.38 12.78
N GLU A 44 38.59 4.33 13.38
CA GLU A 44 38.35 3.07 12.67
C GLU A 44 37.17 3.23 11.71
N ARG A 45 37.26 2.67 10.50
CA ARG A 45 36.19 2.70 9.50
C ARG A 45 35.67 1.29 9.27
N VAL A 46 34.39 1.07 9.59
CA VAL A 46 33.72 -0.22 9.38
C VAL A 46 32.72 -0.07 8.25
N VAL A 47 33.03 -0.72 7.12
CA VAL A 47 32.10 -0.78 5.98
C VAL A 47 30.91 -1.66 6.36
N LEU A 48 29.72 -1.08 6.32
CA LEU A 48 28.46 -1.78 6.55
C LEU A 48 28.26 -2.87 5.48
N GLY A 49 28.19 -4.12 5.93
CA GLY A 49 27.71 -5.27 5.18
C GLY A 49 26.28 -5.64 5.63
N PRO A 50 25.99 -6.93 5.86
CA PRO A 50 24.71 -7.34 6.42
C PRO A 50 24.41 -6.64 7.76
N LEU A 51 23.12 -6.40 8.02
CA LEU A 51 22.68 -5.55 9.13
C LEU A 51 23.08 -6.09 10.51
N ALA A 52 22.86 -7.38 10.77
CA ALA A 52 23.13 -7.97 12.09
C ALA A 52 24.61 -7.88 12.51
N PRO A 53 25.60 -8.30 11.68
CA PRO A 53 27.02 -8.12 11.98
C PRO A 53 27.42 -6.66 12.23
N ALA A 54 26.78 -5.72 11.55
CA ALA A 54 27.07 -4.31 11.74
C ALA A 54 26.55 -3.78 13.09
N LEU A 55 25.38 -4.25 13.52
CA LEU A 55 24.87 -3.96 14.86
C LEU A 55 25.78 -4.60 15.94
N ASP A 56 26.29 -5.81 15.72
CA ASP A 56 27.26 -6.45 16.63
C ASP A 56 28.57 -5.64 16.70
N ALA A 57 29.01 -5.07 15.57
CA ALA A 57 30.17 -4.19 15.54
C ALA A 57 29.94 -2.93 16.39
N VAL A 58 28.79 -2.27 16.23
CA VAL A 58 28.40 -1.10 17.04
C VAL A 58 28.38 -1.44 18.53
N GLU A 59 27.78 -2.57 18.90
CA GLU A 59 27.67 -3.03 20.30
C GLU A 59 29.04 -3.16 20.96
N ARG A 60 29.99 -3.83 20.29
CA ARG A 60 31.37 -4.00 20.82
C ARG A 60 32.09 -2.68 21.11
N TYR A 61 31.78 -1.61 20.39
CA TYR A 61 32.37 -0.29 20.64
C TYR A 61 31.68 0.44 21.79
N ILE A 62 30.35 0.31 21.87
CA ILE A 62 29.55 0.89 22.96
C ILE A 62 29.89 0.25 24.31
N GLU A 63 30.06 -1.08 24.37
CA GLU A 63 30.49 -1.79 25.58
C GLU A 63 31.86 -1.32 26.10
N LYS A 64 32.73 -0.85 25.18
CA LYS A 64 34.05 -0.28 25.51
C LYS A 64 33.98 1.21 25.89
N GLY A 65 32.79 1.79 26.00
CA GLY A 65 32.60 3.21 26.31
C GLY A 65 33.09 4.14 25.21
N ARG A 66 33.16 3.68 23.96
CA ARG A 66 33.63 4.48 22.81
C ARG A 66 32.46 5.11 22.07
N ASP A 67 32.67 6.31 21.54
CA ASP A 67 31.69 6.99 20.70
C ASP A 67 31.70 6.45 19.27
N VAL A 68 30.50 6.20 18.76
CA VAL A 68 30.24 5.55 17.47
C VAL A 68 29.48 6.51 16.57
N ALA A 69 30.04 6.82 15.41
CA ALA A 69 29.33 7.51 14.34
C ALA A 69 28.76 6.50 13.34
N VAL A 70 27.46 6.56 13.06
CA VAL A 70 26.79 5.74 12.04
C VAL A 70 26.37 6.64 10.89
N LEU A 71 26.86 6.36 9.68
CA LEU A 71 26.54 7.12 8.47
C LEU A 71 25.52 6.36 7.61
N ALA A 72 24.38 6.99 7.32
CA ALA A 72 23.31 6.41 6.53
C ALA A 72 22.85 7.33 5.39
N SER A 73 22.55 6.74 4.22
CA SER A 73 21.97 7.46 3.08
C SER A 73 20.64 8.12 3.44
N GLY A 74 20.39 9.31 2.90
CA GLY A 74 19.11 10.00 3.06
C GLY A 74 18.86 10.45 4.49
N ASP A 75 17.64 10.20 4.96
CA ASP A 75 17.26 10.41 6.36
C ASP A 75 17.33 9.06 7.12
N PRO A 76 18.10 8.96 8.20
CA PRO A 76 18.33 7.69 8.90
C PRO A 76 17.09 7.22 9.69
N GLY A 77 16.16 8.13 9.99
CA GLY A 77 14.86 7.85 10.60
C GLY A 77 13.78 7.42 9.60
N PHE A 78 13.95 7.69 8.31
CA PHE A 78 12.96 7.41 7.28
C PHE A 78 13.30 6.18 6.44
N PHE A 79 12.68 5.03 6.76
CA PHE A 79 13.05 3.72 6.21
C PHE A 79 14.54 3.35 6.37
N GLY A 80 15.26 4.05 7.26
CA GLY A 80 16.69 3.89 7.51
C GLY A 80 17.04 3.01 8.72
N ILE A 81 18.26 3.20 9.23
CA ILE A 81 18.91 2.36 10.24
C ILE A 81 18.45 2.64 11.69
N VAL A 82 17.86 3.81 11.96
CA VAL A 82 17.48 4.24 13.33
C VAL A 82 16.53 3.26 13.99
N ARG A 83 15.60 2.65 13.25
CA ARG A 83 14.69 1.63 13.79
C ARG A 83 15.46 0.46 14.39
N ALA A 84 16.39 -0.11 13.63
CA ALA A 84 17.16 -1.28 14.06
C ALA A 84 18.09 -0.93 15.24
N LEU A 85 18.68 0.27 15.23
CA LEU A 85 19.50 0.75 16.35
C LEU A 85 18.67 1.00 17.61
N ALA A 86 17.48 1.59 17.49
CA ALA A 86 16.61 1.88 18.63
C ALA A 86 16.02 0.61 19.24
N GLU A 87 15.69 -0.39 18.41
CA GLU A 87 15.25 -1.72 18.87
C GLU A 87 16.34 -2.45 19.66
N ARG A 88 17.62 -2.34 19.24
CA ARG A 88 18.74 -3.03 19.91
C ARG A 88 19.30 -2.28 21.12
N PHE A 89 19.49 -0.97 21.02
CA PHE A 89 20.21 -0.16 22.02
C PHE A 89 19.30 0.79 22.81
N GLY A 90 18.03 0.91 22.44
CA GLY A 90 17.08 1.86 23.00
C GLY A 90 17.23 3.27 22.42
N PRO A 91 16.14 4.05 22.33
CA PRO A 91 16.16 5.39 21.72
C PRO A 91 17.03 6.40 22.50
N ALA A 92 17.19 6.22 23.81
CA ALA A 92 18.01 7.11 24.65
C ALA A 92 19.52 6.99 24.36
N ALA A 93 19.97 5.91 23.70
CA ALA A 93 21.36 5.73 23.31
C ALA A 93 21.72 6.45 21.99
N LEU A 94 20.72 7.03 21.30
CA LEU A 94 20.88 7.58 19.95
C LEU A 94 20.82 9.11 19.96
N ASP A 95 21.81 9.74 19.32
CA ASP A 95 21.77 11.14 18.87
C ASP A 95 21.61 11.15 17.34
N VAL A 96 20.41 11.47 16.84
CA VAL A 96 20.10 11.36 15.41
C VAL A 96 20.18 12.74 14.74
N ARG A 97 21.09 12.87 13.77
CA ARG A 97 21.22 14.02 12.88
C ARG A 97 20.52 13.71 11.55
N PRO A 98 19.36 14.33 11.25
CA PRO A 98 18.60 14.00 10.06
C PRO A 98 19.33 14.42 8.78
N GLY A 99 18.91 13.85 7.65
CA GLY A 99 19.40 14.20 6.33
C GLY A 99 18.24 14.37 5.36
N VAL A 100 18.47 14.98 4.20
CA VAL A 100 17.42 15.13 3.18
C VAL A 100 17.14 13.78 2.54
N SER A 101 15.92 13.26 2.66
CA SER A 101 15.54 11.96 2.09
C SER A 101 15.51 12.00 0.56
N SER A 102 15.71 10.84 -0.09
CA SER A 102 15.57 10.71 -1.54
C SER A 102 14.18 11.10 -2.04
N VAL A 103 13.15 10.86 -1.23
CA VAL A 103 11.77 11.26 -1.52
C VAL A 103 11.64 12.78 -1.58
N ALA A 104 12.14 13.48 -0.56
CA ALA A 104 12.10 14.94 -0.53
C ALA A 104 12.89 15.55 -1.70
N THR A 105 14.08 15.01 -1.99
CA THR A 105 14.88 15.45 -3.14
C THR A 105 14.15 15.21 -4.47
N ALA A 106 13.55 14.03 -4.68
CA ALA A 106 12.84 13.72 -5.92
C ALA A 106 11.64 14.64 -6.15
N PHE A 107 10.82 14.90 -5.13
CA PHE A 107 9.71 15.85 -5.24
C PHE A 107 10.20 17.27 -5.50
N ALA A 108 11.28 17.72 -4.84
CA ALA A 108 11.88 19.02 -5.09
C ALA A 108 12.38 19.15 -6.53
N ARG A 109 13.06 18.12 -7.07
CA ARG A 109 13.52 18.09 -8.47
C ARG A 109 12.39 18.00 -9.47
N ALA A 110 11.30 17.31 -9.12
CA ALA A 110 10.10 17.26 -9.93
C ALA A 110 9.25 18.55 -9.87
N GLY A 111 9.57 19.49 -8.97
CA GLY A 111 8.82 20.73 -8.77
C GLY A 111 7.44 20.51 -8.16
N LEU A 112 7.28 19.47 -7.32
CA LEU A 112 6.01 19.04 -6.77
C LEU A 112 5.97 19.12 -5.24
N PRO A 113 4.85 19.58 -4.64
CA PRO A 113 4.61 19.39 -3.22
C PRO A 113 4.36 17.91 -2.92
N TRP A 114 4.66 17.49 -1.69
CA TRP A 114 4.61 16.08 -1.28
C TRP A 114 3.84 15.85 0.02
N ASP A 115 3.25 16.90 0.60
CA ASP A 115 2.45 16.81 1.82
C ASP A 115 1.21 15.91 1.68
N ASP A 116 0.73 15.65 0.47
CA ASP A 116 -0.39 14.76 0.13
C ASP A 116 0.06 13.43 -0.52
N ALA A 117 1.36 13.15 -0.59
CA ALA A 117 1.88 11.94 -1.19
C ALA A 117 1.77 10.72 -0.26
N ALA A 118 1.46 9.55 -0.82
CA ALA A 118 1.71 8.28 -0.13
C ALA A 118 3.19 7.90 -0.30
N VAL A 119 3.86 7.47 0.76
CA VAL A 119 5.22 6.92 0.64
C VAL A 119 5.22 5.45 1.02
N VAL A 120 5.71 4.62 0.11
CA VAL A 120 5.78 3.18 0.26
C VAL A 120 7.19 2.70 -0.07
N SER A 121 7.66 1.69 0.65
CA SER A 121 8.94 1.06 0.35
C SER A 121 8.69 -0.36 -0.15
N ALA A 122 9.19 -0.64 -1.35
CA ALA A 122 9.25 -1.99 -1.93
C ALA A 122 10.62 -2.65 -1.65
N HIS A 123 11.60 -1.88 -1.18
CA HIS A 123 12.91 -2.40 -0.81
C HIS A 123 12.83 -3.49 0.27
N GLY A 124 13.20 -4.72 -0.09
CA GLY A 124 13.12 -5.90 0.79
C GLY A 124 11.70 -6.32 1.17
N ARG A 125 10.68 -5.88 0.41
CA ARG A 125 9.26 -6.10 0.69
C ARG A 125 8.54 -6.59 -0.57
N ASP A 126 7.32 -7.11 -0.38
CA ASP A 126 6.46 -7.51 -1.50
C ASP A 126 6.10 -6.28 -2.37
N LEU A 127 6.52 -6.30 -3.64
CA LEU A 127 6.24 -5.25 -4.62
C LEU A 127 4.73 -5.00 -4.79
N ARG A 128 3.90 -6.04 -4.60
CA ARG A 128 2.44 -5.97 -4.71
C ARG A 128 1.83 -4.88 -3.85
N THR A 129 2.35 -4.67 -2.64
CA THR A 129 1.90 -3.59 -1.76
C THR A 129 2.15 -2.22 -2.38
N ALA A 130 3.33 -1.98 -2.96
CA ALA A 130 3.64 -0.74 -3.64
C ALA A 130 2.77 -0.53 -4.89
N VAL A 131 2.57 -1.57 -5.70
CA VAL A 131 1.67 -1.55 -6.86
C VAL A 131 0.26 -1.13 -6.45
N ASN A 132 -0.29 -1.74 -5.39
CA ASN A 132 -1.63 -1.41 -4.92
C ASN A 132 -1.73 0.01 -4.34
N VAL A 133 -0.69 0.51 -3.67
CA VAL A 133 -0.63 1.92 -3.23
C VAL A 133 -0.62 2.86 -4.43
N CYS A 134 0.17 2.58 -5.47
CA CYS A 134 0.19 3.35 -6.72
C CYS A 134 -1.17 3.34 -7.45
N ARG A 135 -1.91 2.23 -7.39
CA ARG A 135 -3.25 2.10 -7.97
C ARG A 135 -4.31 2.85 -7.18
N ALA A 136 -4.20 2.90 -5.86
CA ALA A 136 -5.19 3.54 -4.99
C ALA A 136 -5.02 5.06 -4.91
N TYR A 137 -3.78 5.55 -5.02
CA TYR A 137 -3.47 6.96 -4.78
C TYR A 137 -2.91 7.68 -6.01
N PRO A 138 -3.24 8.97 -6.20
CA PRO A 138 -2.81 9.74 -7.36
C PRO A 138 -1.34 10.18 -7.28
N LYS A 139 -0.74 10.20 -6.09
CA LYS A 139 0.65 10.64 -5.92
C LYS A 139 1.35 9.79 -4.89
N THR A 140 2.34 9.05 -5.35
CA THR A 140 3.07 8.10 -4.52
C THR A 140 4.56 8.18 -4.76
N ALA A 141 5.36 8.01 -3.72
CA ALA A 141 6.79 7.78 -3.82
C ALA A 141 7.10 6.34 -3.41
N VAL A 142 7.80 5.62 -4.28
CA VAL A 142 8.17 4.22 -4.12
C VAL A 142 9.69 4.13 -3.92
N LEU A 143 10.11 3.74 -2.72
CA LEU A 143 11.51 3.38 -2.45
C LEU A 143 11.77 1.97 -2.97
N THR A 144 12.64 1.88 -3.97
CA THR A 144 12.93 0.66 -4.73
C THR A 144 14.04 -0.19 -4.11
N GLY A 145 14.14 -1.43 -4.55
CA GLY A 145 15.25 -2.32 -4.25
C GLY A 145 15.41 -3.39 -5.33
N PRO A 146 16.39 -4.28 -5.19
CA PRO A 146 16.56 -5.41 -6.12
C PRO A 146 15.25 -6.18 -6.30
N GLY A 147 14.84 -6.42 -7.55
CA GLY A 147 13.57 -7.09 -7.91
C GLY A 147 12.29 -6.29 -7.67
N ALA A 148 12.41 -5.01 -7.31
CA ALA A 148 11.30 -4.08 -7.09
C ALA A 148 11.65 -2.67 -7.60
N GLY A 149 12.24 -2.61 -8.79
CA GLY A 149 12.65 -1.39 -9.48
C GLY A 149 11.59 -0.87 -10.45
N PRO A 150 11.96 0.07 -11.34
CA PRO A 150 11.02 0.66 -12.28
C PRO A 150 10.49 -0.34 -13.31
N ALA A 151 11.30 -1.33 -13.70
CA ALA A 151 10.89 -2.35 -14.64
C ALA A 151 9.76 -3.22 -14.09
N GLU A 152 9.92 -3.75 -12.88
CA GLU A 152 8.91 -4.60 -12.24
C GLU A 152 7.65 -3.82 -11.88
N LEU A 153 7.81 -2.61 -11.31
CA LEU A 153 6.67 -1.74 -11.01
C LEU A 153 5.91 -1.35 -12.29
N GLY A 154 6.63 -1.01 -13.36
CA GLY A 154 6.06 -0.67 -14.66
C GLY A 154 5.28 -1.83 -15.28
N ALA A 155 5.81 -3.05 -15.20
CA ALA A 155 5.16 -4.25 -15.72
C ALA A 155 3.82 -4.53 -14.99
N GLU A 156 3.83 -4.47 -13.65
CA GLU A 156 2.64 -4.68 -12.82
C GLU A 156 1.57 -3.61 -13.05
N LEU A 157 1.97 -2.33 -13.13
CA LEU A 157 1.03 -1.24 -13.41
C LEU A 157 0.45 -1.31 -14.82
N THR A 158 1.25 -1.75 -15.81
CA THR A 158 0.78 -2.01 -17.18
C THR A 158 -0.24 -3.15 -17.20
N HIS A 159 0.06 -4.27 -16.57
CA HIS A 159 -0.85 -5.41 -16.46
C HIS A 159 -2.16 -5.05 -15.75
N CYS A 160 -2.07 -4.15 -14.76
CA CYS A 160 -3.23 -3.62 -14.05
C CYS A 160 -4.03 -2.57 -14.84
N GLY A 161 -3.53 -2.10 -15.99
CA GLY A 161 -4.15 -1.05 -16.78
C GLY A 161 -4.21 0.30 -16.04
N ALA A 162 -3.22 0.58 -15.19
CA ALA A 162 -3.16 1.81 -14.42
C ALA A 162 -2.73 2.98 -15.30
N ASP A 163 -3.54 4.04 -15.37
CA ASP A 163 -3.20 5.30 -16.02
C ASP A 163 -2.31 6.12 -15.08
N ARG A 164 -0.99 6.01 -15.27
CA ARG A 164 0.05 6.61 -14.42
C ARG A 164 1.23 7.06 -15.25
N VAL A 165 1.95 8.05 -14.73
CA VAL A 165 3.29 8.43 -15.16
C VAL A 165 4.27 8.09 -14.04
N LEU A 166 5.40 7.49 -14.42
CA LEU A 166 6.51 7.22 -13.51
C LEU A 166 7.60 8.25 -13.74
N VAL A 167 8.01 8.93 -12.67
CA VAL A 167 9.22 9.75 -12.62
C VAL A 167 10.30 8.92 -11.94
N VAL A 168 11.22 8.37 -12.71
CA VAL A 168 12.33 7.58 -12.18
C VAL A 168 13.47 8.53 -11.84
N ALA A 169 13.77 8.65 -10.54
CA ALA A 169 14.85 9.48 -10.05
C ALA A 169 16.06 8.61 -9.69
N SER A 170 17.15 8.80 -10.42
CA SER A 170 18.37 8.00 -10.32
C SER A 170 19.54 8.85 -9.85
N ARG A 171 20.41 8.26 -9.02
CA ARG A 171 21.63 8.90 -8.48
C ARG A 171 21.37 10.31 -7.96
N LEU A 172 20.27 10.50 -7.22
CA LEU A 172 19.96 11.80 -6.63
C LEU A 172 21.16 12.28 -5.80
N GLY A 173 21.53 13.55 -5.93
CA GLY A 173 22.68 14.16 -5.28
C GLY A 173 24.03 13.94 -5.97
N ASP A 174 24.12 13.17 -7.05
CA ASP A 174 25.32 13.07 -7.90
C ASP A 174 25.34 14.24 -8.90
N PRO A 175 26.29 15.19 -8.81
CA PRO A 175 26.31 16.38 -9.66
C PRO A 175 26.44 16.11 -11.16
N GLU A 176 27.00 14.97 -11.54
CA GLU A 176 27.31 14.63 -12.93
C GLU A 176 26.29 13.65 -13.52
N HIS A 177 25.75 12.74 -12.69
CA HIS A 177 24.95 11.61 -13.16
C HIS A 177 23.51 11.56 -12.61
N GLU A 178 23.08 12.54 -11.80
CA GLU A 178 21.69 12.68 -11.37
C GLU A 178 20.76 12.77 -12.59
N SER A 179 19.70 11.96 -12.60
CA SER A 179 18.69 12.02 -13.66
C SER A 179 17.28 11.87 -13.12
N LEU A 180 16.33 12.57 -13.77
CA LEU A 180 14.89 12.41 -13.57
C LEU A 180 14.25 12.15 -14.92
N GLU A 181 13.75 10.94 -15.11
CA GLU A 181 13.13 10.52 -16.37
C GLU A 181 11.63 10.29 -16.18
N ARG A 182 10.82 10.92 -17.04
CA ARG A 182 9.38 10.69 -17.12
C ARG A 182 9.08 9.62 -18.15
N VAL A 183 8.41 8.55 -17.73
CA VAL A 183 8.07 7.40 -18.57
C VAL A 183 6.70 6.86 -18.23
N THR A 184 6.07 6.21 -19.20
CA THR A 184 4.89 5.36 -18.98
C THR A 184 5.29 4.06 -18.26
N PRO A 185 4.35 3.37 -17.59
CA PRO A 185 4.58 2.05 -17.02
C PRO A 185 5.15 1.05 -18.03
N SER A 186 4.67 1.07 -19.28
CA SER A 186 5.16 0.18 -20.34
C SER A 186 6.59 0.50 -20.77
N GLU A 187 6.97 1.77 -20.82
CA GLU A 187 8.35 2.16 -21.13
C GLU A 187 9.29 1.83 -19.99
N ALA A 188 8.87 2.00 -18.74
CA ALA A 188 9.64 1.60 -17.57
C ALA A 188 9.91 0.09 -17.59
N ALA A 189 8.89 -0.71 -17.91
CA ALA A 189 8.96 -2.17 -18.01
C ALA A 189 9.92 -2.68 -19.09
N ALA A 190 10.12 -1.90 -20.16
CA ALA A 190 10.92 -2.29 -21.32
C ALA A 190 12.41 -1.92 -21.20
N ARG A 191 12.83 -1.25 -20.13
CA ARG A 191 14.20 -0.73 -19.94
C ARG A 191 14.90 -1.39 -18.76
N ASP A 192 16.21 -1.53 -18.88
CA ASP A 192 17.08 -1.81 -17.75
C ASP A 192 17.49 -0.49 -17.09
N TRP A 193 17.26 -0.39 -15.78
CA TRP A 193 17.55 0.79 -14.98
C TRP A 193 18.80 0.63 -14.10
N GLY A 194 19.38 -0.57 -14.05
CA GLY A 194 20.44 -0.94 -13.13
C GLY A 194 20.10 -0.68 -11.65
N ASP A 195 21.13 -0.63 -10.81
CA ASP A 195 20.97 -0.54 -9.35
C ASP A 195 20.99 0.90 -8.81
N ALA A 196 21.02 1.90 -9.68
CA ALA A 196 21.27 3.29 -9.32
C ALA A 196 19.99 4.12 -9.07
N VAL A 197 18.82 3.47 -9.11
CA VAL A 197 17.52 4.11 -8.87
C VAL A 197 17.36 4.45 -7.40
N SER A 198 17.11 5.73 -7.12
CA SER A 198 16.95 6.23 -5.74
C SER A 198 15.50 6.15 -5.26
N VAL A 199 14.54 6.52 -6.11
CA VAL A 199 13.11 6.53 -5.82
C VAL A 199 12.32 6.67 -7.13
N ILE A 200 11.10 6.13 -7.17
CA ILE A 200 10.14 6.36 -8.27
C ILE A 200 8.99 7.20 -7.73
N LEU A 201 8.62 8.27 -8.42
CA LEU A 201 7.34 8.94 -8.19
C LEU A 201 6.32 8.35 -9.16
N CYS A 202 5.24 7.77 -8.66
CA CYS A 202 4.12 7.31 -9.49
C CYS A 202 2.95 8.30 -9.33
N LEU A 203 2.59 8.93 -10.45
CA LEU A 203 1.72 10.08 -10.51
C LEU A 203 0.52 9.83 -11.44
N ASP A 204 -0.65 10.28 -11.01
CA ASP A 204 -1.73 10.71 -11.89
C ASP A 204 -1.55 12.21 -12.11
N GLU A 205 -1.12 12.61 -13.30
CA GLU A 205 -0.81 14.00 -13.62
C GLU A 205 -2.03 14.93 -13.48
N LYS A 206 -3.25 14.42 -13.66
CA LYS A 206 -4.49 15.21 -13.53
C LYS A 206 -4.81 15.55 -12.07
N ARG A 207 -4.29 14.76 -11.12
CA ARG A 207 -4.52 14.89 -9.67
C ARG A 207 -3.23 15.09 -8.87
N ALA A 208 -2.11 15.42 -9.54
CA ALA A 208 -0.81 15.57 -8.90
C ALA A 208 -0.75 16.79 -7.95
N LEU A 209 -1.58 17.81 -8.19
CA LEU A 209 -1.75 18.98 -7.32
C LEU A 209 -3.12 18.92 -6.64
N ALA A 210 -3.13 18.51 -5.38
CA ALA A 210 -4.33 18.58 -4.55
C ALA A 210 -4.50 19.97 -3.89
N SER A 211 -5.69 20.23 -3.36
CA SER A 211 -5.91 21.39 -2.49
C SER A 211 -5.09 21.28 -1.20
N VAL A 212 -4.71 22.44 -0.64
CA VAL A 212 -3.97 22.55 0.63
C VAL A 212 -4.76 21.89 1.77
N ARG A 213 -4.06 21.14 2.63
CA ARG A 213 -4.65 20.37 3.74
C ARG A 213 -3.95 20.66 5.06
N THR A 214 -4.66 20.38 6.15
CA THR A 214 -4.12 20.49 7.52
C THR A 214 -3.27 19.28 7.92
N LEU A 215 -3.59 18.10 7.39
CA LEU A 215 -2.91 16.83 7.71
C LEU A 215 -2.18 16.33 6.47
N ALA A 216 -0.92 15.95 6.65
CA ALA A 216 -0.12 15.33 5.59
C ALA A 216 -0.53 13.86 5.36
N GLY A 217 -0.39 13.39 4.13
CA GLY A 217 -0.64 12.02 3.69
C GLY A 217 -1.70 11.92 2.58
N PRO A 218 -1.86 10.72 2.03
CA PRO A 218 -2.71 10.49 0.87
C PRO A 218 -4.19 10.48 1.27
N GLY A 219 -4.86 11.63 1.10
CA GLY A 219 -6.30 11.77 1.31
C GLY A 219 -6.75 11.69 2.78
N ARG A 220 -7.95 12.19 3.09
CA ARG A 220 -8.55 12.06 4.43
C ARG A 220 -9.25 10.69 4.49
N PRO A 221 -9.13 9.93 5.60
CA PRO A 221 -9.97 8.75 5.79
C PRO A 221 -11.44 9.12 5.63
N PRO A 222 -12.27 8.23 5.07
CA PRO A 222 -13.67 8.55 4.80
C PRO A 222 -14.36 8.93 6.11
N ALA A 223 -15.09 10.05 6.10
CA ALA A 223 -15.74 10.60 7.30
C ALA A 223 -16.82 9.68 7.88
N ARG A 224 -17.39 8.82 7.03
CA ARG A 224 -18.39 7.80 7.37
C ARG A 224 -18.16 6.57 6.51
N TRP A 225 -18.51 5.42 7.08
CA TRP A 225 -18.51 4.13 6.40
C TRP A 225 -19.90 3.87 5.83
N ALA A 226 -19.97 3.08 4.75
CA ALA A 226 -21.20 2.72 4.08
C ALA A 226 -22.08 3.95 3.79
N LEU A 227 -21.68 4.80 2.85
CA LEU A 227 -22.47 5.94 2.39
C LEU A 227 -23.90 5.52 2.03
N ASP A 228 -24.84 6.45 2.15
CA ASP A 228 -26.25 6.21 1.78
C ASP A 228 -26.36 5.72 0.34
N GLU A 229 -27.41 4.96 0.02
CA GLU A 229 -27.65 4.53 -1.34
C GLU A 229 -27.77 5.70 -2.33
N SER A 230 -28.30 6.86 -1.89
CA SER A 230 -28.45 8.06 -2.71
C SER A 230 -27.13 8.68 -3.18
N GLU A 231 -26.00 8.32 -2.55
CA GLU A 231 -24.66 8.79 -2.91
C GLU A 231 -24.08 8.04 -4.12
N PHE A 232 -24.84 7.09 -4.68
CA PHE A 232 -24.44 6.30 -5.85
C PHE A 232 -25.54 6.34 -6.91
N ALA A 233 -25.14 6.46 -8.17
CA ALA A 233 -26.01 6.09 -9.26
C ALA A 233 -26.29 4.58 -9.15
N HIS A 234 -27.56 4.18 -9.03
CA HIS A 234 -27.99 2.78 -9.01
C HIS A 234 -29.32 2.58 -9.76
N ARG A 235 -29.66 1.32 -10.06
CA ARG A 235 -31.04 0.93 -10.44
C ARG A 235 -31.80 0.52 -9.19
N ASP A 236 -33.12 0.60 -9.20
CA ASP A 236 -33.93 0.22 -8.04
C ASP A 236 -33.61 -1.21 -7.60
N SER A 237 -33.43 -1.37 -6.28
CA SER A 237 -33.04 -2.63 -5.62
C SER A 237 -31.68 -3.23 -6.01
N MET A 238 -30.90 -2.59 -6.89
CA MET A 238 -29.60 -3.09 -7.38
C MET A 238 -28.44 -2.31 -6.74
N ILE A 239 -28.43 -2.27 -5.41
CA ILE A 239 -27.35 -1.72 -4.59
C ILE A 239 -27.30 -2.45 -3.24
N THR A 240 -26.08 -2.75 -2.77
CA THR A 240 -25.87 -3.28 -1.43
C THR A 240 -26.29 -2.24 -0.40
N LYS A 241 -27.37 -2.53 0.33
CA LYS A 241 -27.97 -1.62 1.31
C LYS A 241 -26.98 -1.23 2.40
N PHE A 242 -27.14 -0.04 2.97
CA PHE A 242 -26.28 0.55 4.00
C PHE A 242 -25.82 -0.48 5.05
N GLU A 243 -26.76 -1.18 5.69
CA GLU A 243 -26.50 -2.09 6.80
C GLU A 243 -25.67 -3.31 6.36
N VAL A 244 -26.01 -3.87 5.19
CA VAL A 244 -25.29 -4.99 4.58
C VAL A 244 -23.91 -4.57 4.14
N ARG A 245 -23.79 -3.39 3.52
CA ARG A 245 -22.51 -2.84 3.04
C ARG A 245 -21.60 -2.47 4.19
N ALA A 246 -22.13 -1.93 5.29
CA ALA A 246 -21.37 -1.63 6.50
C ALA A 246 -20.75 -2.91 7.08
N LEU A 247 -21.54 -3.97 7.25
CA LEU A 247 -21.00 -5.24 7.74
C LEU A 247 -20.03 -5.87 6.73
N ALA A 248 -20.32 -5.80 5.43
CA ALA A 248 -19.42 -6.30 4.40
C ALA A 248 -18.06 -5.59 4.44
N LEU A 249 -18.03 -4.26 4.52
CA LEU A 249 -16.80 -3.48 4.64
C LEU A 249 -16.03 -3.82 5.92
N ALA A 250 -16.73 -4.00 7.04
CA ALA A 250 -16.10 -4.41 8.30
C ALA A 250 -15.47 -5.82 8.21
N ARG A 251 -16.07 -6.74 7.43
CA ARG A 251 -15.53 -8.08 7.19
C ARG A 251 -14.41 -8.10 6.14
N LEU A 252 -14.46 -7.21 5.14
CA LEU A 252 -13.42 -7.09 4.12
C LEU A 252 -12.17 -6.42 4.66
N GLY A 253 -12.30 -5.40 5.51
CA GLY A 253 -11.17 -4.63 6.06
C GLY A 253 -10.29 -3.98 5.00
N PRO A 254 -10.84 -3.17 4.07
CA PRO A 254 -10.04 -2.50 3.04
C PRO A 254 -9.04 -1.53 3.65
N ARG A 255 -7.80 -1.53 3.15
CA ARG A 255 -6.71 -0.70 3.65
C ARG A 255 -5.65 -0.45 2.58
N PRO A 256 -4.79 0.57 2.76
CA PRO A 256 -3.67 0.84 1.85
C PRO A 256 -2.80 -0.39 1.61
N GLY A 257 -2.49 -0.65 0.34
CA GLY A 257 -1.67 -1.78 -0.08
C GLY A 257 -2.42 -3.09 -0.32
N ASP A 258 -3.68 -3.19 0.09
CA ASP A 258 -4.54 -4.33 -0.24
C ASP A 258 -5.16 -4.19 -1.64
N LEU A 259 -5.43 -5.33 -2.28
CA LEU A 259 -6.28 -5.45 -3.46
C LEU A 259 -7.63 -6.07 -3.07
N VAL A 260 -8.73 -5.38 -3.37
CA VAL A 260 -10.09 -5.88 -3.17
C VAL A 260 -10.81 -6.08 -4.49
N TRP A 261 -11.44 -7.24 -4.68
CA TRP A 261 -12.38 -7.47 -5.78
C TRP A 261 -13.83 -7.27 -5.32
N ASP A 262 -14.64 -6.66 -6.19
CA ASP A 262 -16.09 -6.59 -6.10
C ASP A 262 -16.67 -7.34 -7.31
N VAL A 263 -17.18 -8.55 -7.08
CA VAL A 263 -17.65 -9.45 -8.14
C VAL A 263 -19.16 -9.43 -8.24
N GLY A 264 -19.67 -9.13 -9.44
CA GLY A 264 -21.09 -8.83 -9.63
C GLY A 264 -21.41 -7.46 -9.04
N ALA A 265 -20.59 -6.47 -9.37
CA ALA A 265 -20.52 -5.19 -8.68
C ALA A 265 -21.80 -4.34 -8.80
N GLY A 266 -22.58 -4.49 -9.87
CA GLY A 266 -23.81 -3.71 -10.08
C GLY A 266 -23.54 -2.21 -10.16
N SER A 267 -23.75 -1.48 -9.06
CA SER A 267 -23.39 -0.06 -8.94
C SER A 267 -21.92 0.20 -8.62
N GLY A 268 -21.17 -0.81 -8.16
CA GLY A 268 -19.80 -0.66 -7.67
C GLY A 268 -19.69 -0.01 -6.30
N SER A 269 -20.80 0.12 -5.56
CA SER A 269 -20.79 0.79 -4.25
C SER A 269 -19.81 0.17 -3.25
N VAL A 270 -19.55 -1.13 -3.30
CA VAL A 270 -18.57 -1.79 -2.43
C VAL A 270 -17.14 -1.51 -2.92
N ALA A 271 -16.87 -1.63 -4.22
CA ALA A 271 -15.58 -1.26 -4.81
C ALA A 271 -15.17 0.19 -4.53
N VAL A 272 -16.10 1.14 -4.74
CA VAL A 272 -15.87 2.57 -4.49
C VAL A 272 -15.55 2.81 -3.02
N GLU A 273 -16.29 2.19 -2.09
CA GLU A 273 -15.99 2.31 -0.67
C GLU A 273 -14.62 1.74 -0.32
N CYS A 274 -14.26 0.56 -0.83
CA CYS A 274 -12.94 -0.02 -0.62
C CYS A 274 -11.82 0.92 -1.11
N ALA A 275 -12.01 1.57 -2.26
CA ALA A 275 -11.08 2.57 -2.78
C ALA A 275 -11.02 3.83 -1.91
N ARG A 276 -12.16 4.28 -1.34
CA ARG A 276 -12.19 5.39 -0.37
C ARG A 276 -11.41 5.07 0.92
N PHE A 277 -11.30 3.80 1.29
CA PHE A 277 -10.44 3.34 2.38
C PHE A 277 -8.96 3.18 1.99
N GLY A 278 -8.60 3.48 0.74
CA GLY A 278 -7.23 3.42 0.24
C GLY A 278 -6.80 2.05 -0.31
N ALA A 279 -7.71 1.08 -0.43
CA ALA A 279 -7.41 -0.18 -1.10
C ALA A 279 -7.41 -0.01 -2.63
N ALA A 280 -6.60 -0.77 -3.34
CA ALA A 280 -6.76 -0.92 -4.77
C ALA A 280 -8.03 -1.74 -5.05
N ALA A 281 -8.94 -1.23 -5.88
CA ALA A 281 -10.23 -1.89 -6.14
C ALA A 281 -10.35 -2.38 -7.59
N VAL A 282 -10.91 -3.58 -7.77
CA VAL A 282 -11.32 -4.11 -9.07
C VAL A 282 -12.80 -4.47 -9.00
N ALA A 283 -13.61 -3.93 -9.90
CA ALA A 283 -15.02 -4.24 -10.01
C ALA A 283 -15.28 -5.07 -11.28
N VAL A 284 -15.85 -6.26 -11.11
CA VAL A 284 -16.23 -7.16 -12.20
C VAL A 284 -17.73 -7.07 -12.42
N GLU A 285 -18.12 -6.68 -13.62
CA GLU A 285 -19.53 -6.51 -13.99
C GLU A 285 -19.75 -6.96 -15.45
N LYS A 286 -20.85 -7.69 -15.68
CA LYS A 286 -21.15 -8.31 -16.98
C LYS A 286 -22.00 -7.43 -17.89
N THR A 287 -22.67 -6.42 -17.33
CA THR A 287 -23.55 -5.54 -18.09
C THR A 287 -22.85 -4.24 -18.45
N VAL A 288 -23.02 -3.79 -19.69
CA VAL A 288 -22.45 -2.52 -20.19
C VAL A 288 -22.93 -1.34 -19.33
N ASP A 289 -24.21 -1.31 -18.97
CA ASP A 289 -24.79 -0.26 -18.12
C ASP A 289 -24.21 -0.26 -16.70
N GLY A 290 -23.92 -1.45 -16.14
CA GLY A 290 -23.28 -1.57 -14.83
C GLY A 290 -21.83 -1.08 -14.88
N VAL A 291 -21.09 -1.44 -15.94
CA VAL A 291 -19.72 -0.96 -16.16
C VAL A 291 -19.66 0.57 -16.25
N ALA A 292 -20.56 1.20 -17.00
CA ALA A 292 -20.63 2.67 -17.08
C ALA A 292 -20.89 3.30 -15.70
N ARG A 293 -21.87 2.75 -14.98
CA ARG A 293 -22.27 3.22 -13.65
C ARG A 293 -21.16 3.12 -12.61
N ILE A 294 -20.36 2.06 -12.64
CA ILE A 294 -19.20 1.92 -11.74
C ILE A 294 -18.19 3.04 -12.02
N ARG A 295 -17.93 3.36 -13.29
CA ARG A 295 -17.02 4.47 -13.66
C ARG A 295 -17.55 5.82 -13.19
N ASP A 296 -18.84 6.08 -13.39
CA ASP A 296 -19.48 7.33 -12.95
C ASP A 296 -19.41 7.48 -11.43
N ASN A 297 -19.69 6.41 -10.68
CA ASN A 297 -19.59 6.42 -9.22
C ASN A 297 -18.14 6.59 -8.74
N ALA A 298 -17.17 5.90 -9.35
CA ALA A 298 -15.76 6.08 -8.99
C ALA A 298 -15.29 7.53 -9.21
N ALA A 299 -15.67 8.12 -10.34
CA ALA A 299 -15.38 9.52 -10.66
C ALA A 299 -16.06 10.50 -9.68
N ALA A 300 -17.34 10.30 -9.36
CA ALA A 300 -18.09 11.14 -8.43
C ALA A 300 -17.47 11.15 -7.01
N HIS A 301 -16.83 10.06 -6.61
CA HIS A 301 -16.15 9.92 -5.31
C HIS A 301 -14.64 10.22 -5.37
N GLY A 302 -14.12 10.57 -6.56
CA GLY A 302 -12.70 10.92 -6.75
C GLY A 302 -11.72 9.78 -6.53
N VAL A 303 -12.17 8.52 -6.67
CA VAL A 303 -11.39 7.31 -6.44
C VAL A 303 -11.16 6.51 -7.71
N ASP A 304 -10.14 5.66 -7.69
CA ASP A 304 -9.81 4.78 -8.82
C ASP A 304 -10.39 3.39 -8.59
N VAL A 305 -11.18 2.91 -9.55
CA VAL A 305 -11.70 1.53 -9.59
C VAL A 305 -11.40 0.96 -10.97
N ARG A 306 -10.63 -0.14 -11.02
CA ARG A 306 -10.43 -0.88 -12.28
C ARG A 306 -11.71 -1.63 -12.61
N VAL A 307 -12.40 -1.22 -13.68
CA VAL A 307 -13.64 -1.89 -14.12
C VAL A 307 -13.32 -2.95 -15.17
N VAL A 308 -13.68 -4.19 -14.88
CA VAL A 308 -13.51 -5.34 -15.78
C VAL A 308 -14.88 -5.73 -16.31
N HIS A 309 -15.07 -5.58 -17.62
CA HIS A 309 -16.31 -5.96 -18.29
C HIS A 309 -16.29 -7.44 -18.66
N GLY A 310 -17.14 -8.23 -18.01
CA GLY A 310 -17.36 -9.63 -18.35
C GLY A 310 -17.93 -10.45 -17.20
N ALA A 311 -18.12 -11.74 -17.43
CA ALA A 311 -18.73 -12.65 -16.46
C ALA A 311 -17.67 -13.38 -15.63
N ALA A 312 -17.83 -13.37 -14.31
CA ALA A 312 -17.15 -14.30 -13.42
C ALA A 312 -17.77 -15.71 -13.57
N PRO A 313 -16.98 -16.80 -13.46
CA PRO A 313 -15.58 -16.82 -13.04
C PRO A 313 -14.56 -16.55 -14.15
N THR A 314 -14.97 -16.53 -15.43
CA THR A 314 -14.05 -16.50 -16.59
C THR A 314 -13.05 -15.35 -16.54
N VAL A 315 -13.52 -14.11 -16.37
CA VAL A 315 -12.64 -12.93 -16.37
C VAL A 315 -11.74 -12.82 -15.14
N LEU A 316 -11.93 -13.68 -14.14
CA LEU A 316 -11.13 -13.63 -12.93
C LEU A 316 -9.72 -14.14 -13.18
N SER A 317 -9.45 -15.00 -14.18
CA SER A 317 -8.12 -15.59 -14.43
C SER A 317 -7.03 -14.57 -14.66
N ASP A 318 -7.36 -13.45 -15.31
CA ASP A 318 -6.39 -12.49 -15.82
C ASP A 318 -6.08 -11.36 -14.82
N LEU A 319 -6.66 -11.44 -13.62
CA LEU A 319 -6.49 -10.44 -12.56
C LEU A 319 -5.38 -10.86 -11.60
N ALA A 320 -4.74 -9.90 -10.92
CA ALA A 320 -3.82 -10.19 -9.81
C ALA A 320 -4.57 -10.70 -8.56
N ASP A 321 -3.92 -11.57 -7.78
CA ASP A 321 -4.52 -12.19 -6.59
C ASP A 321 -4.96 -11.14 -5.53
N PRO A 322 -6.22 -11.18 -5.07
CA PRO A 322 -6.76 -10.22 -4.13
C PRO A 322 -6.44 -10.56 -2.67
N ASP A 323 -6.39 -9.55 -1.82
CA ASP A 323 -6.37 -9.72 -0.37
C ASP A 323 -7.76 -10.03 0.16
N ALA A 324 -8.79 -9.36 -0.36
CA ALA A 324 -10.19 -9.62 -0.01
C ALA A 324 -11.11 -9.60 -1.23
N VAL A 325 -12.24 -10.32 -1.16
CA VAL A 325 -13.23 -10.36 -2.23
C VAL A 325 -14.63 -10.21 -1.68
N PHE A 326 -15.40 -9.31 -2.28
CA PHE A 326 -16.85 -9.24 -2.12
C PHE A 326 -17.54 -9.88 -3.34
N ILE A 327 -18.59 -10.65 -3.09
CA ILE A 327 -19.42 -11.28 -4.12
C ILE A 327 -20.86 -10.84 -3.89
N GLY A 328 -21.34 -9.91 -4.73
CA GLY A 328 -22.68 -9.32 -4.64
C GLY A 328 -23.78 -10.17 -5.28
N GLY A 329 -23.41 -11.15 -6.09
CA GLY A 329 -24.35 -12.09 -6.72
C GLY A 329 -23.65 -13.03 -7.70
N GLY A 330 -24.36 -14.07 -8.15
CA GLY A 330 -23.79 -15.07 -9.06
C GLY A 330 -24.81 -15.97 -9.77
N GLY A 331 -26.11 -15.71 -9.60
CA GLY A 331 -27.15 -16.53 -10.24
C GLY A 331 -26.96 -18.02 -9.94
N ARG A 332 -27.01 -18.85 -10.98
CA ARG A 332 -26.74 -20.29 -10.89
C ARG A 332 -25.25 -20.64 -10.74
N GLU A 333 -24.36 -19.71 -11.06
CA GLU A 333 -22.90 -19.92 -11.07
C GLU A 333 -22.23 -19.52 -9.74
N LEU A 334 -23.01 -19.12 -8.73
CA LEU A 334 -22.49 -18.59 -7.47
C LEU A 334 -21.44 -19.50 -6.83
N THR A 335 -21.68 -20.80 -6.76
CA THR A 335 -20.73 -21.76 -6.17
C THR A 335 -19.40 -21.79 -6.94
N ALA A 336 -19.45 -21.72 -8.27
CA ALA A 336 -18.25 -21.68 -9.12
C ALA A 336 -17.48 -20.37 -8.93
N ILE A 337 -18.19 -19.24 -8.84
CA ILE A 337 -17.60 -17.92 -8.57
C ILE A 337 -16.93 -17.90 -7.19
N VAL A 338 -17.62 -18.36 -6.15
CA VAL A 338 -17.07 -18.44 -4.78
C VAL A 338 -15.82 -19.32 -4.76
N THR A 339 -15.86 -20.47 -5.43
CA THR A 339 -14.71 -21.38 -5.52
C THR A 339 -13.52 -20.72 -6.22
N ALA A 340 -13.75 -20.05 -7.35
CA ALA A 340 -12.69 -19.36 -8.09
C ALA A 340 -12.07 -18.22 -7.29
N CYS A 341 -12.89 -17.40 -6.64
CA CYS A 341 -12.43 -16.32 -5.76
C CYS A 341 -11.65 -16.87 -4.57
N ALA A 342 -12.23 -17.81 -3.82
CA ALA A 342 -11.63 -18.34 -2.60
C ALA A 342 -10.27 -19.01 -2.84
N ARG A 343 -10.04 -19.64 -3.99
CA ARG A 343 -8.72 -20.20 -4.32
C ARG A 343 -7.61 -19.14 -4.40
N ARG A 344 -7.96 -17.90 -4.75
CA ARG A 344 -7.01 -16.82 -5.04
C ARG A 344 -6.90 -15.79 -3.92
N THR A 345 -7.93 -15.67 -3.09
CA THR A 345 -7.99 -14.64 -2.04
C THR A 345 -7.03 -14.94 -0.90
N ARG A 346 -6.25 -13.96 -0.45
CA ARG A 346 -5.30 -14.17 0.66
C ARG A 346 -5.93 -14.14 2.04
N ARG A 347 -6.90 -13.27 2.29
CA ARG A 347 -7.44 -13.06 3.65
C ARG A 347 -8.90 -13.46 3.78
N SER A 348 -9.79 -12.81 3.05
CA SER A 348 -11.24 -12.90 3.35
C SER A 348 -12.12 -12.83 2.12
N VAL A 349 -13.12 -13.70 2.06
CA VAL A 349 -14.19 -13.66 1.05
C VAL A 349 -15.51 -13.37 1.76
N VAL A 350 -16.29 -12.42 1.24
CA VAL A 350 -17.60 -12.03 1.76
C VAL A 350 -18.62 -12.16 0.64
N VAL A 351 -19.74 -12.84 0.92
CA VAL A 351 -20.75 -13.20 -0.07
C VAL A 351 -22.12 -12.74 0.44
N SER A 352 -22.80 -11.94 -0.38
CA SER A 352 -24.17 -11.51 -0.13
C SER A 352 -25.14 -12.41 -0.90
N VAL A 353 -26.09 -13.04 -0.20
CA VAL A 353 -27.13 -13.88 -0.82
C VAL A 353 -28.50 -13.62 -0.21
N ALA A 354 -29.53 -13.56 -1.06
CA ALA A 354 -30.92 -13.44 -0.61
C ALA A 354 -31.56 -14.81 -0.29
N ALA A 355 -31.17 -15.88 -1.00
CA ALA A 355 -31.77 -17.20 -0.87
C ALA A 355 -31.04 -18.05 0.17
N VAL A 356 -31.76 -18.54 1.18
CA VAL A 356 -31.23 -19.42 2.24
C VAL A 356 -30.60 -20.70 1.69
N ASP A 357 -31.18 -21.26 0.62
CA ASP A 357 -30.71 -22.51 -0.02
C ASP A 357 -29.28 -22.40 -0.56
N ARG A 358 -28.76 -21.17 -0.75
CA ARG A 358 -27.41 -20.93 -1.24
C ARG A 358 -26.37 -20.87 -0.11
N VAL A 359 -26.79 -20.67 1.13
CA VAL A 359 -25.87 -20.47 2.27
C VAL A 359 -24.99 -21.70 2.49
N GLY A 360 -25.57 -22.91 2.45
CA GLY A 360 -24.83 -24.16 2.60
C GLY A 360 -23.72 -24.30 1.56
N ALA A 361 -24.09 -24.21 0.27
CA ALA A 361 -23.13 -24.34 -0.84
C ALA A 361 -22.01 -23.28 -0.81
N VAL A 362 -22.31 -22.05 -0.37
CA VAL A 362 -21.28 -21.02 -0.18
C VAL A 362 -20.31 -21.39 0.95
N ARG A 363 -20.83 -21.84 2.09
CA ARG A 363 -20.00 -22.26 3.23
C ARG A 363 -19.12 -23.46 2.88
N ASP A 364 -19.66 -24.42 2.15
CA ASP A 364 -18.93 -25.60 1.68
C ASP A 364 -17.81 -25.21 0.71
N ALA A 365 -18.10 -24.32 -0.26
CA ALA A 365 -17.09 -23.83 -1.20
C ALA A 365 -15.95 -23.06 -0.51
N LEU A 366 -16.27 -22.25 0.51
CA LEU A 366 -15.27 -21.55 1.32
C LEU A 366 -14.44 -22.54 2.16
N GLY A 367 -15.09 -23.50 2.81
CA GLY A 367 -14.44 -24.54 3.61
C GLY A 367 -13.49 -25.40 2.77
N ALA A 368 -13.92 -25.80 1.58
CA ALA A 368 -13.10 -26.56 0.62
C ALA A 368 -11.85 -25.80 0.16
N ALA A 369 -11.85 -24.46 0.25
CA ALA A 369 -10.70 -23.61 -0.05
C ALA A 369 -9.85 -23.24 1.19
N GLY A 370 -10.13 -23.86 2.36
CA GLY A 370 -9.38 -23.70 3.60
C GLY A 370 -9.77 -22.46 4.42
N PHE A 371 -10.95 -21.89 4.20
CA PHE A 371 -11.44 -20.77 5.02
C PHE A 371 -12.27 -21.30 6.19
N VAL A 372 -12.18 -20.61 7.33
CA VAL A 372 -13.16 -20.75 8.42
C VAL A 372 -14.37 -19.91 8.03
N SER A 373 -15.50 -20.58 7.75
CA SER A 373 -16.72 -19.95 7.24
C SER A 373 -17.78 -19.73 8.32
N ASP A 374 -18.40 -18.56 8.29
CA ASP A 374 -19.48 -18.16 9.19
C ASP A 374 -20.45 -17.23 8.43
N GLY A 375 -21.61 -16.90 9.01
CA GLY A 375 -22.61 -16.09 8.33
C GLY A 375 -23.71 -15.59 9.25
N VAL A 376 -24.35 -14.51 8.85
CA VAL A 376 -25.51 -13.94 9.56
C VAL A 376 -26.65 -13.61 8.60
N LEU A 377 -27.88 -13.72 9.10
CA LEU A 377 -29.04 -13.09 8.47
C LEU A 377 -29.16 -11.66 8.98
N LEU A 378 -29.09 -10.68 8.08
CA LEU A 378 -29.35 -9.27 8.38
C LEU A 378 -30.81 -8.93 8.07
N GLN A 379 -31.51 -8.43 9.08
CA GLN A 379 -32.84 -7.85 8.98
C GLN A 379 -32.79 -6.43 9.53
N SER A 380 -33.24 -5.45 8.76
CA SER A 380 -33.34 -4.06 9.19
C SER A 380 -34.71 -3.49 8.86
N SER A 381 -35.18 -2.58 9.71
CA SER A 381 -36.41 -1.83 9.52
C SER A 381 -36.11 -0.36 9.74
N ARG A 382 -36.12 0.44 8.67
CA ARG A 382 -35.84 1.87 8.74
C ARG A 382 -37.11 2.64 9.11
N LEU A 383 -36.96 3.78 9.78
CA LEU A 383 -38.07 4.71 9.96
C LEU A 383 -38.44 5.29 8.59
N ALA A 384 -39.73 5.27 8.28
CA ALA A 384 -40.30 5.89 7.09
C ALA A 384 -41.47 6.80 7.51
N PRO A 385 -41.58 8.00 6.92
CA PRO A 385 -42.62 8.94 7.29
C PRO A 385 -44.01 8.42 6.92
N LEU A 386 -45.00 8.85 7.69
CA LEU A 386 -46.43 8.72 7.45
C LEU A 386 -47.10 10.11 7.55
N PRO A 387 -48.32 10.28 7.01
CA PRO A 387 -49.09 11.49 7.22
C PRO A 387 -49.27 11.80 8.72
N GLY A 388 -49.17 13.08 9.09
CA GLY A 388 -49.34 13.54 10.48
C GLY A 388 -48.08 13.50 11.35
N ASP A 389 -46.89 13.68 10.76
CA ASP A 389 -45.60 13.76 11.46
C ASP A 389 -45.25 12.54 12.33
N VAL A 390 -45.79 11.37 11.98
CA VAL A 390 -45.48 10.08 12.62
C VAL A 390 -44.67 9.18 11.69
N SER A 391 -44.00 8.17 12.26
CA SER A 391 -43.15 7.23 11.52
C SER A 391 -43.67 5.81 11.62
N ARG A 392 -43.48 5.05 10.55
CA ARG A 392 -43.61 3.58 10.55
C ARG A 392 -42.25 2.92 10.36
N LEU A 393 -42.21 1.62 10.62
CA LEU A 393 -41.10 0.77 10.23
C LEU A 393 -41.29 0.29 8.78
N ALA A 394 -40.30 0.53 7.94
CA ALA A 394 -40.18 -0.02 6.59
C ALA A 394 -39.11 -1.11 6.60
N ALA A 395 -39.55 -2.37 6.61
CA ALA A 395 -38.67 -3.52 6.59
C ALA A 395 -37.93 -3.62 5.25
N ALA A 396 -36.61 -3.81 5.32
CA ALA A 396 -35.80 -4.18 4.18
C ALA A 396 -35.89 -5.70 3.94
N ASN A 397 -35.66 -6.13 2.69
CA ASN A 397 -35.56 -7.55 2.39
C ASN A 397 -34.38 -8.15 3.18
N PRO A 398 -34.59 -9.28 3.89
CA PRO A 398 -33.50 -9.94 4.59
C PRO A 398 -32.39 -10.38 3.64
N VAL A 399 -31.15 -10.25 4.08
CA VAL A 399 -29.97 -10.67 3.31
C VAL A 399 -29.07 -11.52 4.20
N PHE A 400 -28.64 -12.67 3.71
CA PHE A 400 -27.56 -13.41 4.35
C PHE A 400 -26.22 -12.86 3.89
N LEU A 401 -25.38 -12.53 4.86
CA LEU A 401 -23.98 -12.23 4.63
C LEU A 401 -23.15 -13.39 5.17
N VAL A 402 -22.53 -14.14 4.26
CA VAL A 402 -21.66 -15.28 4.57
C VAL A 402 -20.23 -14.85 4.29
N TRP A 403 -19.29 -15.20 5.16
CA TRP A 403 -17.88 -14.90 4.95
C TRP A 403 -16.99 -16.09 5.28
N GLY A 404 -15.80 -16.07 4.72
CA GLY A 404 -14.69 -16.94 5.09
C GLY A 404 -13.48 -16.09 5.44
N VAL A 405 -12.73 -16.48 6.47
CA VAL A 405 -11.42 -15.92 6.79
C VAL A 405 -10.36 -17.03 6.75
N ARG A 406 -9.21 -16.77 6.11
CA ARG A 406 -8.07 -17.69 6.22
C ARG A 406 -7.51 -17.62 7.64
N PRO A 407 -7.29 -18.76 8.32
CA PRO A 407 -6.58 -18.75 9.59
C PRO A 407 -5.21 -18.09 9.40
N ASP A 408 -4.84 -17.15 10.26
CA ASP A 408 -3.54 -16.51 10.19
C ASP A 408 -2.44 -17.58 10.30
N THR A 409 -1.62 -17.74 9.27
CA THR A 409 -0.34 -18.48 9.34
C THR A 409 0.78 -17.64 9.95
N GLN A 410 0.45 -16.49 10.58
CA GLN A 410 1.43 -15.52 11.09
C GLN A 410 1.96 -15.90 12.47
N GLY A 411 2.90 -16.84 12.50
CA GLY A 411 3.88 -17.01 13.57
C GLY A 411 5.35 -16.84 13.11
N ALA A 412 5.62 -16.57 11.83
CA ALA A 412 6.97 -16.73 11.26
C ALA A 412 7.67 -15.45 10.72
N THR A 413 7.01 -14.29 10.62
CA THR A 413 7.53 -13.20 9.76
C THR A 413 8.10 -11.97 10.46
N SER A 414 8.17 -11.93 11.80
CA SER A 414 8.81 -10.79 12.49
C SER A 414 10.34 -10.93 12.64
N LEU A 415 10.91 -12.12 12.46
CA LEU A 415 12.36 -12.37 12.60
C LEU A 415 13.08 -12.58 11.25
N ASP A 416 12.42 -13.19 10.25
CA ASP A 416 12.99 -13.40 8.90
C ASP A 416 13.17 -12.10 8.08
N PHE A 417 12.58 -10.99 8.53
CA PHE A 417 12.52 -9.74 7.77
C PHE A 417 13.87 -8.99 7.72
N LEU A 418 14.82 -9.31 8.60
CA LEU A 418 16.15 -8.68 8.64
C LEU A 418 17.23 -9.51 7.92
N GLU A 419 17.01 -10.81 7.69
CA GLU A 419 17.99 -11.71 7.08
C GLU A 419 18.11 -11.54 5.55
N ARG A 420 17.06 -11.07 4.87
CA ARG A 420 17.07 -10.84 3.40
C ARG A 420 17.82 -9.59 2.94
N ARG A 421 18.53 -8.89 3.83
CA ARG A 421 19.47 -7.81 3.50
C ARG A 421 20.89 -8.30 3.16
N SER A 422 21.07 -9.61 3.02
CA SER A 422 22.38 -10.27 2.94
C SER A 422 22.83 -10.65 1.52
N SER A 423 22.08 -10.25 0.49
CA SER A 423 22.35 -10.63 -0.91
C SER A 423 22.28 -9.43 -1.84
#